data_AF-A0A8H6R7Q8-F1
#
_entry.id   AF-A0A8H6R7Q8-F1
#
_cell.length_a   1.000
_cell.length_b   1.000
_cell.length_c   1.000
_cell.angle_alpha   90.00
_cell.angle_beta   90.00
_cell.angle_gamma   90.00
#
_symmetry.space_group_name_H-M   'P 1'
#
loop_
_entity.id
_entity.type
_entity.pdbx_description
1 polymer ?
#
loop_
_entity_poly.entity_id
_entity_poly.type
_entity_poly.pdbx_seq_one_letter_code
_entity_poly.pdbx_strand_id
1 'polypeptide(L)'
;MPNLIQALRRSYEEGTTTEYVLRLNSSWILPTSALFAWRLLASVYAFTVLFFQIGWRCTHDACEAAGQSFSYFTVLGYWGLAFYFAFAAAHTASYRWKGRPWLLDWPSWMRWLHSVFYASVTVFPYVVTAVYWGVLSGEAFVSTFNTWSNISQHALNSVLAFSEIILTGSKPHPWINVAALVILLACYLGLAYLTHATEGIYVYSFLDLDANSSGIVAAYCIGILVGTIIVFVVVRYLQWLRMWIVETKLRRWHPSSSRNASRPKDSDTEMQEPQMVCKTPAP
;
A
#
# COMPACT_ATOMS: atom_id res chain seq x y z
N MET A 1 -18.74 -4.88 -26.70
CA MET A 1 -17.47 -4.18 -26.37
C MET A 1 -17.63 -2.83 -25.65
N PRO A 2 -18.65 -1.97 -25.91
CA PRO A 2 -18.82 -0.68 -25.19
C PRO A 2 -18.83 -0.82 -23.66
N ASN A 3 -19.40 -1.92 -23.17
CA ASN A 3 -19.58 -2.20 -21.74
C ASN A 3 -18.26 -2.49 -21.01
N LEU A 4 -17.27 -3.12 -21.65
CA LEU A 4 -16.00 -3.47 -21.00
C LEU A 4 -15.11 -2.23 -20.83
N ILE A 5 -14.96 -1.44 -21.89
CA ILE A 5 -14.16 -0.20 -21.84
C ILE A 5 -14.76 0.76 -20.80
N GLN A 6 -16.08 0.87 -20.76
CA GLN A 6 -16.75 1.70 -19.76
C GLN A 6 -16.57 1.16 -18.34
N ALA A 7 -16.60 -0.17 -18.13
CA ALA A 7 -16.34 -0.77 -16.83
C ALA A 7 -14.89 -0.55 -16.36
N LEU A 8 -13.91 -0.73 -17.25
CA LEU A 8 -12.50 -0.44 -16.96
C LEU A 8 -12.28 1.03 -16.61
N ARG A 9 -12.89 1.94 -17.38
CA ARG A 9 -12.84 3.38 -17.10
C ARG A 9 -13.42 3.73 -15.73
N ARG A 10 -14.60 3.19 -15.39
CA ARG A 10 -15.21 3.39 -14.06
C ARG A 10 -14.30 2.89 -12.94
N SER A 11 -13.71 1.70 -13.12
CA SER A 11 -12.80 1.14 -12.13
C SER A 11 -11.50 1.96 -11.99
N TYR A 12 -10.98 2.52 -13.09
CA TYR A 12 -9.88 3.48 -13.03
C TYR A 12 -10.28 4.76 -12.27
N GLU A 13 -11.46 5.31 -12.56
CA GLU A 13 -11.97 6.52 -11.93
C GLU A 13 -12.15 6.33 -10.40
N GLU A 14 -12.64 5.17 -9.95
CA GLU A 14 -12.78 4.83 -8.52
C GLU A 14 -11.47 5.06 -7.74
N GLY A 15 -10.34 4.62 -8.29
CA GLY A 15 -9.01 4.74 -7.67
C GLY A 15 -8.36 6.13 -7.78
N THR A 16 -9.00 7.08 -8.46
CA THR A 16 -8.43 8.42 -8.72
C THR A 16 -9.27 9.57 -8.15
N THR A 17 -10.42 9.25 -7.56
CA THR A 17 -11.29 10.24 -6.92
C THR A 17 -10.63 10.92 -5.72
N THR A 18 -11.04 12.17 -5.45
CA THR A 18 -10.61 12.90 -4.25
C THR A 18 -10.93 12.14 -2.97
N GLU A 19 -12.12 11.52 -2.90
CA GLU A 19 -12.54 10.75 -1.73
C GLU A 19 -11.64 9.53 -1.50
N TYR A 20 -11.29 8.79 -2.55
CA TYR A 20 -10.38 7.64 -2.45
C TYR A 20 -9.04 8.04 -1.85
N VAL A 21 -8.46 9.14 -2.34
CA VAL A 21 -7.18 9.65 -1.84
C VAL A 21 -7.27 10.16 -0.41
N LEU A 22 -8.32 10.89 -0.03
CA LEU A 22 -8.49 11.37 1.36
C LEU A 22 -8.63 10.19 2.35
N ARG A 23 -9.36 9.15 1.94
CA ARG A 23 -9.53 7.91 2.71
C ARG A 23 -8.23 7.13 2.92
N LEU A 24 -7.35 7.10 1.92
CA LEU A 24 -6.02 6.51 2.08
C LEU A 24 -5.14 7.24 3.10
N ASN A 25 -5.45 8.49 3.41
CA ASN A 25 -4.66 9.34 4.32
C ASN A 25 -5.29 9.51 5.71
N SER A 26 -6.35 8.78 5.98
CA SER A 26 -7.10 8.85 7.24
C SER A 26 -7.34 7.46 7.81
N SER A 27 -7.77 7.41 9.07
CA SER A 27 -8.12 6.19 9.79
C SER A 27 -9.49 6.37 10.43
N TRP A 28 -10.21 5.26 10.60
CA TRP A 28 -11.48 5.23 11.34
C TRP A 28 -11.30 5.00 12.84
N ILE A 29 -10.10 4.59 13.27
CA ILE A 29 -9.79 4.24 14.67
C ILE A 29 -8.65 5.08 15.25
N LEU A 30 -7.66 5.46 14.43
CA LEU A 30 -6.51 6.25 14.87
C LEU A 30 -6.67 7.74 14.54
N PRO A 31 -6.19 8.65 15.40
CA PRO A 31 -5.87 10.02 14.97
C PRO A 31 -4.87 10.01 13.80
N THR A 32 -4.95 10.98 12.90
CA THR A 32 -4.04 11.08 11.73
C THR A 32 -2.56 11.07 12.12
N SER A 33 -2.19 11.64 13.27
CA SER A 33 -0.81 11.61 13.77
C SER A 33 -0.35 10.20 14.18
N ALA A 34 -1.23 9.39 14.76
CA ALA A 34 -0.91 8.01 15.11
C ALA A 34 -0.80 7.11 13.86
N LEU A 35 -1.67 7.32 12.86
CA LEU A 35 -1.53 6.63 11.56
C LEU A 35 -0.21 7.00 10.87
N PHE A 36 0.17 8.29 10.90
CA PHE A 36 1.46 8.76 10.39
C PHE A 36 2.63 8.08 11.12
N ALA A 37 2.61 8.07 12.46
CA ALA A 37 3.67 7.46 13.26
C ALA A 37 3.79 5.95 13.00
N TRP A 38 2.66 5.25 12.88
CA TRP A 38 2.63 3.83 12.51
C TRP A 38 3.30 3.58 11.15
N ARG A 39 2.88 4.31 10.11
CA ARG A 39 3.43 4.15 8.76
C ARG A 39 4.93 4.48 8.72
N LEU A 40 5.36 5.51 9.44
CA LEU A 40 6.77 5.86 9.56
C LEU A 40 7.56 4.75 10.26
N LEU A 41 7.05 4.21 11.37
CA LEU A 41 7.69 3.12 12.10
C LEU A 41 7.79 1.85 11.24
N ALA A 42 6.71 1.48 10.55
CA ALA A 42 6.69 0.35 9.62
C ALA A 42 7.72 0.51 8.48
N SER A 43 7.83 1.72 7.92
CA SER A 43 8.82 2.04 6.90
C SER A 43 10.25 1.93 7.42
N VAL A 44 10.54 2.54 8.57
CA VAL A 44 11.85 2.49 9.22
C VAL A 44 12.23 1.04 9.51
N TYR A 45 11.33 0.26 10.11
CA TYR A 45 11.56 -1.15 10.38
C TYR A 45 11.89 -1.94 9.10
N ALA A 46 11.09 -1.78 8.04
CA ALA A 46 11.30 -2.50 6.80
C ALA A 46 12.64 -2.13 6.13
N PHE A 47 13.01 -0.85 6.11
CA PHE A 47 14.34 -0.43 5.63
C PHE A 47 15.47 -0.95 6.51
N THR A 48 15.32 -0.93 7.84
CA THR A 48 16.30 -1.53 8.76
C THR A 48 16.52 -3.00 8.43
N VAL A 49 15.46 -3.78 8.24
CA VAL A 49 15.55 -5.19 7.85
C VAL A 49 16.31 -5.36 6.54
N LEU A 50 16.00 -4.55 5.52
CA LEU A 50 16.64 -4.62 4.19
C LEU A 50 18.13 -4.27 4.26
N PHE A 51 18.48 -3.13 4.84
CA PHE A 51 19.87 -2.67 4.92
C PHE A 51 20.71 -3.56 5.84
N PHE A 52 20.14 -4.03 6.96
CA PHE A 52 20.84 -4.95 7.85
C PHE A 52 21.13 -6.28 7.16
N GLN A 53 20.20 -6.83 6.37
CA GLN A 53 20.47 -8.07 5.63
C GLN A 53 21.56 -7.91 4.58
N ILE A 54 21.55 -6.80 3.83
CA ILE A 54 22.62 -6.49 2.87
C ILE A 54 23.97 -6.38 3.60
N GLY A 55 24.02 -5.57 4.66
CA GLY A 55 25.23 -5.38 5.46
C GLY A 55 25.74 -6.68 6.06
N TRP A 56 24.86 -7.46 6.70
CA TRP A 56 25.21 -8.74 7.32
C TRP A 56 25.78 -9.74 6.31
N ARG A 57 25.14 -9.88 5.14
CA ARG A 57 25.63 -10.80 4.08
C ARG A 57 27.00 -10.36 3.57
N CYS A 58 27.20 -9.06 3.33
CA CYS A 58 28.48 -8.56 2.86
C CYS A 58 29.61 -8.66 3.89
N THR A 59 29.32 -8.64 5.20
CA THR A 59 30.33 -8.84 6.25
C THR A 59 30.60 -10.30 6.59
N HIS A 60 29.88 -11.25 5.99
CA HIS A 60 30.03 -12.70 6.18
C HIS A 60 30.26 -13.42 4.84
N ASP A 61 31.09 -12.83 3.98
CA ASP A 61 31.55 -13.41 2.69
C ASP A 61 30.43 -13.81 1.71
N ALA A 62 29.24 -13.23 1.85
CA ALA A 62 28.06 -13.51 1.02
C ALA A 62 27.55 -12.26 0.28
N CYS A 63 28.44 -11.32 -0.06
CA CYS A 63 28.05 -10.05 -0.67
C CYS A 63 27.47 -10.23 -2.09
N GLU A 64 27.94 -11.22 -2.85
CA GLU A 64 27.34 -11.61 -4.13
C GLU A 64 25.87 -11.99 -3.95
N ALA A 65 25.55 -12.85 -2.96
CA ALA A 65 24.18 -13.22 -2.63
C ALA A 65 23.32 -12.03 -2.16
N ALA A 66 23.93 -10.94 -1.66
CA ALA A 66 23.22 -9.69 -1.40
C ALA A 66 22.82 -8.99 -2.70
N GLY A 67 23.68 -8.97 -3.71
CA GLY A 67 23.36 -8.48 -5.06
C GLY A 67 22.26 -9.30 -5.72
N GLN A 68 22.41 -10.63 -5.72
CA GLN A 68 21.43 -11.56 -6.30
C GLN A 68 20.07 -11.52 -5.62
N SER A 69 20.01 -11.02 -4.37
CA SER A 69 18.75 -10.90 -3.63
C SER A 69 17.71 -10.03 -4.35
N PHE A 70 18.13 -9.09 -5.19
CA PHE A 70 17.24 -8.24 -5.98
C PHE A 70 16.50 -9.00 -7.10
N SER A 71 16.88 -10.24 -7.38
CA SER A 71 16.19 -11.12 -8.33
C SER A 71 15.01 -11.89 -7.70
N TYR A 72 14.89 -11.85 -6.36
CA TYR A 72 13.82 -12.54 -5.63
C TYR A 72 12.59 -11.65 -5.47
N PHE A 73 11.41 -12.15 -5.87
CA PHE A 73 10.14 -11.42 -5.72
C PHE A 73 9.88 -11.01 -4.28
N THR A 74 10.24 -11.86 -3.33
CA THR A 74 10.04 -11.61 -1.90
C THR A 74 10.83 -10.40 -1.41
N VAL A 75 12.06 -10.23 -1.92
CA VAL A 75 12.93 -9.10 -1.56
C VAL A 75 12.45 -7.82 -2.26
N LEU A 76 12.13 -7.90 -3.56
CA LEU A 76 11.55 -6.77 -4.31
C LEU A 76 10.21 -6.32 -3.73
N GLY A 77 9.35 -7.26 -3.34
CA GLY A 77 8.08 -7.00 -2.67
C GLY A 77 8.28 -6.34 -1.32
N TYR A 78 9.32 -6.70 -0.57
CA TYR A 78 9.64 -6.09 0.72
C TYR A 78 10.24 -4.68 0.56
N TRP A 79 11.05 -4.42 -0.48
CA TRP A 79 11.42 -3.06 -0.89
C TRP A 79 10.18 -2.23 -1.25
N GLY A 80 9.27 -2.79 -2.05
CA GLY A 80 7.98 -2.17 -2.36
C GLY A 80 7.19 -1.82 -1.10
N LEU A 81 7.13 -2.74 -0.13
CA LEU A 81 6.49 -2.52 1.18
C LEU A 81 7.14 -1.35 1.94
N ALA A 82 8.47 -1.33 2.03
CA ALA A 82 9.22 -0.27 2.74
C ALA A 82 8.96 1.12 2.13
N PHE A 83 9.05 1.22 0.79
CA PHE A 83 8.76 2.45 0.06
C PHE A 83 7.30 2.86 0.15
N TYR A 84 6.36 1.91 0.07
CA TYR A 84 4.94 2.21 0.23
C TYR A 84 4.68 2.88 1.57
N PHE A 85 5.18 2.31 2.66
CA PHE A 85 4.99 2.89 3.98
C PHE A 85 5.65 4.27 4.11
N ALA A 86 6.79 4.51 3.45
CA ALA A 86 7.40 5.83 3.39
C ALA A 86 6.51 6.86 2.68
N PHE A 87 6.02 6.53 1.48
CA PHE A 87 5.12 7.40 0.72
C PHE A 87 3.80 7.61 1.46
N ALA A 88 3.20 6.54 2.00
CA ALA A 88 1.98 6.62 2.79
C ALA A 88 2.16 7.50 4.02
N ALA A 89 3.30 7.39 4.73
CA ALA A 89 3.64 8.29 5.83
C ALA A 89 3.72 9.76 5.33
N ALA A 90 4.45 10.03 4.24
CA ALA A 90 4.55 11.38 3.67
C ALA A 90 3.19 11.96 3.24
N HIS A 91 2.34 11.18 2.58
CA HIS A 91 0.98 11.59 2.22
C HIS A 91 0.13 11.88 3.49
N THR A 92 0.23 11.05 4.53
CA THR A 92 -0.48 11.25 5.81
C THR A 92 0.01 12.51 6.53
N ALA A 93 1.32 12.75 6.53
CA ALA A 93 1.95 13.95 7.08
C ALA A 93 1.44 15.21 6.36
N SER A 94 1.46 15.20 5.03
CA SER A 94 0.94 16.32 4.24
C SER A 94 -0.54 16.59 4.52
N TYR A 95 -1.35 15.53 4.67
CA TYR A 95 -2.75 15.66 5.07
C TYR A 95 -2.91 16.27 6.47
N ARG A 96 -2.11 15.81 7.45
CA ARG A 96 -2.16 16.31 8.82
C ARG A 96 -1.80 17.79 8.94
N TRP A 97 -0.80 18.26 8.19
CA TRP A 97 -0.29 19.63 8.33
C TRP A 97 -0.95 20.63 7.38
N LYS A 98 -1.33 20.20 6.17
CA LYS A 98 -1.93 21.09 5.16
C LYS A 98 -3.44 20.92 5.03
N GLY A 99 -4.04 19.93 5.71
CA GLY A 99 -5.45 19.56 5.54
C GLY A 99 -5.77 18.88 4.20
N ARG A 100 -4.76 18.63 3.37
CA ARG A 100 -4.88 18.06 2.03
C ARG A 100 -3.63 17.21 1.72
N PRO A 101 -3.77 15.95 1.29
CA PRO A 101 -2.62 15.17 0.86
C PRO A 101 -2.10 15.67 -0.49
N TRP A 102 -0.78 15.86 -0.61
CA TRP A 102 -0.11 16.25 -1.87
C TRP A 102 -0.36 15.29 -3.06
N LEU A 103 -0.80 14.04 -2.82
CA LEU A 103 -1.21 13.11 -3.88
C LEU A 103 -2.38 13.66 -4.72
N LEU A 104 -3.20 14.55 -4.17
CA LEU A 104 -4.29 15.18 -4.91
C LEU A 104 -3.80 16.15 -5.99
N ASP A 105 -2.58 16.65 -5.85
CA ASP A 105 -1.98 17.59 -6.80
C ASP A 105 -1.31 16.84 -7.97
N TRP A 106 -1.17 15.52 -7.85
CA TRP A 106 -0.60 14.67 -8.89
C TRP A 106 -1.64 14.37 -9.98
N PRO A 107 -1.22 14.12 -11.24
CA PRO A 107 -2.12 13.72 -12.31
C PRO A 107 -2.83 12.40 -11.97
N SER A 108 -4.00 12.17 -12.58
CA SER A 108 -4.86 11.03 -12.26
C SER A 108 -4.16 9.67 -12.41
N TRP A 109 -3.31 9.51 -13.41
CA TRP A 109 -2.57 8.27 -13.63
C TRP A 109 -1.59 7.97 -12.50
N MET A 110 -0.97 8.97 -11.86
CA MET A 110 -0.11 8.74 -10.69
C MET A 110 -0.93 8.42 -9.44
N ARG A 111 -2.13 9.00 -9.30
CA ARG A 111 -3.07 8.61 -8.23
C ARG A 111 -3.52 7.16 -8.39
N TRP A 112 -3.76 6.74 -9.63
CA TRP A 112 -4.04 5.35 -9.95
C TRP A 112 -2.83 4.45 -9.67
N LEU A 113 -1.61 4.84 -10.04
CA LEU A 113 -0.41 4.08 -9.69
C LEU A 113 -0.24 3.94 -8.17
N HIS A 114 -0.54 4.99 -7.39
CA HIS A 114 -0.55 4.86 -5.93
C HIS A 114 -1.66 3.91 -5.43
N SER A 115 -2.81 3.87 -6.10
CA SER A 115 -3.85 2.86 -5.86
C SER A 115 -3.34 1.43 -6.13
N VAL A 116 -2.63 1.22 -7.25
CA VAL A 116 -1.97 -0.05 -7.57
C VAL A 116 -0.89 -0.40 -6.55
N PHE A 117 -0.11 0.59 -6.10
CA PHE A 117 0.92 0.39 -5.08
C PHE A 117 0.32 -0.04 -3.75
N TYR A 118 -0.81 0.57 -3.36
CA TYR A 118 -1.57 0.11 -2.20
C TYR A 118 -2.09 -1.32 -2.37
N ALA A 119 -2.57 -1.68 -3.55
CA ALA A 119 -3.01 -3.05 -3.84
C ALA A 119 -1.85 -4.05 -3.76
N SER A 120 -0.67 -3.73 -4.32
CA SER A 120 0.46 -4.65 -4.31
C SER A 120 0.92 -4.96 -2.88
N VAL A 121 1.02 -3.95 -2.01
CA VAL A 121 1.47 -4.15 -0.61
C VAL A 121 0.40 -4.71 0.32
N THR A 122 -0.85 -4.77 -0.10
CA THR A 122 -1.92 -5.42 0.68
C THR A 122 -2.33 -6.77 0.11
N VAL A 123 -1.78 -7.20 -1.02
CA VAL A 123 -2.08 -8.48 -1.67
C VAL A 123 -0.85 -9.37 -1.73
N PHE A 124 0.26 -8.89 -2.30
CA PHE A 124 1.45 -9.72 -2.49
C PHE A 124 2.06 -10.26 -1.19
N PRO A 125 2.05 -9.54 -0.05
CA PRO A 125 2.59 -10.11 1.18
C PRO A 125 1.95 -11.43 1.60
N TYR A 126 0.64 -11.60 1.43
CA TYR A 126 -0.04 -12.86 1.75
C TYR A 126 0.35 -13.99 0.79
N VAL A 127 0.51 -13.67 -0.50
CA VAL A 127 1.01 -14.63 -1.50
C VAL A 127 2.44 -15.06 -1.15
N VAL A 128 3.31 -14.09 -0.83
CA VAL A 128 4.69 -14.32 -0.40
C VAL A 128 4.73 -15.19 0.85
N THR A 129 3.94 -14.87 1.87
CA THR A 129 3.85 -15.65 3.11
C THR A 129 3.40 -17.08 2.80
N ALA A 130 2.34 -17.27 2.02
CA ALA A 130 1.84 -18.60 1.68
C ALA A 130 2.87 -19.44 0.91
N VAL A 131 3.51 -18.87 -0.12
CA VAL A 131 4.53 -19.58 -0.92
C VAL A 131 5.77 -19.86 -0.08
N TYR A 132 6.25 -18.88 0.69
CA TYR A 132 7.46 -19.06 1.49
C TYR A 132 7.27 -20.15 2.55
N TRP A 133 6.22 -20.05 3.38
CA TRP A 133 5.99 -21.01 4.47
C TRP A 133 5.44 -22.35 3.99
N GLY A 134 4.82 -22.39 2.82
CA GLY A 134 4.31 -23.63 2.22
C GLY A 134 5.36 -24.41 1.42
N VAL A 135 6.35 -23.73 0.83
CA VAL A 135 7.25 -24.33 -0.17
C VAL A 135 8.74 -24.04 0.09
N LEU A 136 9.10 -22.88 0.63
CA LEU A 136 10.50 -22.40 0.66
C LEU A 136 11.14 -22.35 2.05
N SER A 137 10.45 -22.74 3.12
CA SER A 137 10.88 -22.51 4.52
C SER A 137 11.86 -23.54 5.08
N GLY A 138 12.46 -24.41 4.26
CA GLY A 138 13.33 -25.51 4.73
C GLY A 138 14.48 -25.01 5.62
N GLU A 139 15.10 -23.90 5.23
CA GLU A 139 16.23 -23.29 5.95
C GLU A 139 15.80 -22.14 6.89
N ALA A 140 14.51 -22.02 7.20
CA ALA A 140 13.98 -20.85 7.91
C ALA A 140 14.60 -20.67 9.30
N PHE A 141 14.91 -21.77 9.99
CA PHE A 141 15.25 -21.78 11.42
C PHE A 141 16.67 -22.27 11.75
N VAL A 142 17.56 -22.38 10.77
CA VAL A 142 18.90 -22.97 10.97
C VAL A 142 19.89 -22.06 11.67
N SER A 143 19.60 -20.76 11.75
CA SER A 143 20.41 -19.80 12.51
C SER A 143 19.53 -18.66 13.03
N THR A 144 20.04 -17.90 14.01
CA THR A 144 19.37 -16.70 14.52
C THR A 144 19.14 -15.67 13.41
N PHE A 145 20.13 -15.48 12.53
CA PHE A 145 20.00 -14.56 11.40
C PHE A 145 18.95 -15.02 10.39
N ASN A 146 18.95 -16.31 10.02
CA ASN A 146 17.95 -16.86 9.10
C ASN A 146 16.55 -16.77 9.71
N THR A 147 16.40 -17.14 10.98
CA THR A 147 15.12 -17.04 11.69
C THR A 147 14.58 -15.61 11.67
N TRP A 148 15.40 -14.65 12.08
CA TRP A 148 14.99 -13.24 12.15
C TRP A 148 14.70 -12.66 10.75
N SER A 149 15.56 -12.90 9.76
CA SER A 149 15.40 -12.36 8.41
C SER A 149 14.18 -12.94 7.69
N ASN A 150 13.91 -14.24 7.88
CA ASN A 150 12.77 -14.92 7.29
C ASN A 150 11.45 -14.55 7.96
N ILE A 151 11.40 -14.47 9.29
CA ILE A 151 10.23 -13.95 10.01
C ILE A 151 9.93 -12.52 9.54
N SER A 152 10.95 -11.68 9.42
CA SER A 152 10.78 -10.29 9.00
C SER A 152 10.20 -10.17 7.59
N GLN A 153 10.80 -10.85 6.60
CA GLN A 153 10.38 -10.71 5.21
C GLN A 153 9.15 -11.53 4.83
N HIS A 154 8.89 -12.65 5.50
CA HIS A 154 7.91 -13.63 5.05
C HIS A 154 6.76 -13.86 6.04
N ALA A 155 6.83 -13.32 7.26
CA ALA A 155 5.70 -13.29 8.19
C ALA A 155 5.25 -11.86 8.52
N LEU A 156 6.19 -10.99 8.91
CA LEU A 156 5.85 -9.60 9.29
C LEU A 156 5.38 -8.77 8.08
N ASN A 157 5.76 -9.12 6.85
CA ASN A 157 5.19 -8.52 5.65
C ASN A 157 3.64 -8.59 5.64
N SER A 158 3.05 -9.75 5.97
CA SER A 158 1.60 -9.97 6.05
C SER A 158 0.98 -9.28 7.24
N VAL A 159 1.70 -9.16 8.37
CA VAL A 159 1.26 -8.37 9.52
C VAL A 159 1.18 -6.88 9.17
N LEU A 160 2.19 -6.36 8.48
CA LEU A 160 2.21 -4.98 8.01
C LEU A 160 1.09 -4.74 6.98
N ALA A 161 0.91 -5.64 6.00
CA ALA A 161 -0.21 -5.60 5.07
C ALA A 161 -1.57 -5.59 5.78
N PHE A 162 -1.75 -6.47 6.77
CA PHE A 162 -2.97 -6.56 7.56
C PHE A 162 -3.22 -5.28 8.34
N SER A 163 -2.19 -4.73 8.98
CA SER A 163 -2.30 -3.47 9.71
C SER A 163 -2.77 -2.35 8.80
N GLU A 164 -2.29 -2.29 7.56
CA GLU A 164 -2.66 -1.24 6.61
C GLU A 164 -4.10 -1.43 6.10
N ILE A 165 -4.55 -2.67 5.96
CA ILE A 165 -5.95 -3.01 5.68
C ILE A 165 -6.85 -2.64 6.87
N ILE A 166 -6.43 -2.80 8.12
CA ILE A 166 -7.31 -2.51 9.25
C ILE A 166 -7.30 -1.03 9.62
N LEU A 167 -6.12 -0.42 9.72
CA LEU A 167 -5.95 0.94 10.24
C LEU A 167 -6.35 2.02 9.24
N THR A 168 -6.13 1.79 7.93
CA THR A 168 -6.42 2.80 6.90
C THR A 168 -7.92 2.89 6.60
N GLY A 169 -8.46 4.09 6.43
CA GLY A 169 -9.86 4.34 6.05
C GLY A 169 -10.18 4.05 4.58
N SER A 170 -9.41 3.21 3.90
CA SER A 170 -9.43 3.01 2.44
C SER A 170 -10.80 2.64 1.88
N LYS A 171 -10.99 2.79 0.56
CA LYS A 171 -12.09 2.10 -0.13
C LYS A 171 -11.63 0.70 -0.58
N PRO A 172 -12.55 -0.21 -0.91
CA PRO A 172 -12.19 -1.45 -1.57
C PRO A 172 -11.35 -1.19 -2.80
N HIS A 173 -10.36 -2.06 -3.05
CA HIS A 173 -9.54 -1.99 -4.25
C HIS A 173 -10.40 -1.94 -5.52
N PRO A 174 -10.17 -0.97 -6.42
CA PRO A 174 -10.77 -0.98 -7.74
C PRO A 174 -10.35 -2.23 -8.52
N TRP A 175 -11.28 -2.86 -9.24
CA TRP A 175 -11.02 -4.09 -10.00
C TRP A 175 -9.87 -3.96 -11.00
N ILE A 176 -9.66 -2.80 -11.62
CA ILE A 176 -8.56 -2.58 -12.56
C ILE A 176 -7.18 -2.81 -11.91
N ASN A 177 -7.06 -2.67 -10.59
CA ASN A 177 -5.79 -2.94 -9.89
C ASN A 177 -5.36 -4.40 -10.05
N VAL A 178 -6.29 -5.36 -10.18
CA VAL A 178 -5.93 -6.78 -10.38
C VAL A 178 -5.13 -6.96 -11.67
N ALA A 179 -5.52 -6.27 -12.74
CA ALA A 179 -4.81 -6.34 -14.01
C ALA A 179 -3.36 -5.81 -13.87
N ALA A 180 -3.17 -4.73 -13.11
CA ALA A 180 -1.84 -4.22 -12.83
C ALA A 180 -1.00 -5.19 -11.98
N LEU A 181 -1.59 -5.87 -10.99
CA LEU A 181 -0.88 -6.90 -10.22
C LEU A 181 -0.47 -8.10 -11.09
N VAL A 182 -1.33 -8.53 -12.03
CA VAL A 182 -1.00 -9.59 -13.00
C VAL A 182 0.15 -9.16 -13.90
N ILE A 183 0.15 -7.92 -14.38
CA ILE A 183 1.26 -7.37 -15.18
C ILE A 183 2.56 -7.38 -14.37
N LEU A 184 2.53 -6.95 -13.10
CA LEU A 184 3.72 -6.99 -12.24
C LEU A 184 4.26 -8.41 -12.03
N LEU A 185 3.39 -9.41 -11.87
CA LEU A 185 3.81 -10.81 -11.78
C LEU A 185 4.42 -11.31 -13.10
N ALA A 186 3.85 -10.93 -14.25
CA ALA A 186 4.40 -11.29 -15.55
C ALA A 186 5.78 -10.63 -15.78
N CYS A 187 5.93 -9.36 -15.42
CA CYS A 187 7.23 -8.68 -15.44
C CYS A 187 8.23 -9.36 -14.52
N TYR A 188 7.81 -9.79 -13.32
CA TYR A 188 8.67 -10.53 -12.40
C TYR A 188 9.10 -11.88 -12.98
N LEU A 189 8.19 -12.63 -13.60
CA LEU A 189 8.53 -13.89 -14.25
C LEU A 189 9.59 -13.69 -15.34
N GLY A 190 9.44 -12.61 -16.13
CA GLY A 190 10.47 -12.19 -17.09
C GLY A 190 11.81 -11.88 -16.42
N LEU A 191 11.82 -11.15 -15.30
CA LEU A 191 13.02 -10.88 -14.52
C LEU A 191 13.67 -12.18 -14.00
N ALA A 192 12.89 -13.13 -13.49
CA ALA A 192 13.40 -14.39 -12.97
C ALA A 192 14.14 -15.21 -14.03
N TYR A 193 13.60 -15.30 -15.25
CA TYR A 193 14.29 -15.96 -16.37
C TYR A 193 15.43 -15.13 -16.96
N LEU A 194 15.36 -13.80 -16.87
CA LEU A 194 16.49 -12.94 -17.22
C LEU A 194 17.67 -13.22 -16.28
N THR A 195 17.43 -13.32 -14.97
CA THR A 195 18.46 -13.70 -13.98
C THR A 195 19.06 -15.06 -14.31
N HIS A 196 18.25 -16.05 -14.68
CA HIS A 196 18.79 -17.33 -15.12
C HIS A 196 19.67 -17.19 -16.37
N ALA A 197 19.23 -16.41 -17.37
CA ALA A 197 19.99 -16.20 -18.59
C ALA A 197 21.31 -15.43 -18.38
N THR A 198 21.38 -14.54 -17.39
CA THR A 198 22.56 -13.70 -17.14
C THR A 198 23.49 -14.20 -16.04
N GLU A 199 22.95 -14.88 -15.03
CA GLU A 199 23.68 -15.34 -13.84
C GLU A 199 23.70 -16.86 -13.69
N GLY A 200 23.00 -17.61 -14.55
CA GLY A 200 22.99 -19.07 -14.53
C GLY A 200 22.22 -19.69 -13.36
N ILE A 201 21.44 -18.90 -12.62
CA ILE A 201 20.70 -19.36 -11.44
C ILE A 201 19.19 -19.25 -11.60
N TYR A 202 18.46 -20.26 -11.14
CA TYR A 202 17.02 -20.15 -10.92
C TYR A 202 16.77 -19.56 -9.53
N VAL A 203 16.10 -18.41 -9.47
CA VAL A 203 15.75 -17.74 -8.20
C VAL A 203 14.81 -18.56 -7.32
N TYR A 204 14.05 -19.50 -7.91
CA TYR A 204 13.21 -20.45 -7.19
C TYR A 204 13.33 -21.82 -7.83
N SER A 205 13.47 -22.85 -7.00
CA SER A 205 13.55 -24.25 -7.46
C SER A 205 12.30 -24.71 -8.21
N PHE A 206 11.14 -24.11 -7.96
CA PHE A 206 9.89 -24.42 -8.68
C PHE A 206 9.82 -23.80 -10.09
N LEU A 207 10.75 -22.90 -10.45
CA LEU A 207 10.88 -22.33 -11.80
C LEU A 207 11.95 -23.03 -12.64
N ASP A 208 12.73 -23.91 -12.01
CA ASP A 208 13.84 -24.63 -12.61
C ASP A 208 13.33 -25.68 -13.61
N LEU A 209 13.62 -25.47 -14.91
CA LEU A 209 13.23 -26.37 -16.00
C LEU A 209 14.18 -27.56 -16.17
N ASP A 210 15.35 -27.52 -15.54
CA ASP A 210 16.29 -28.64 -15.51
C ASP A 210 15.87 -29.64 -14.42
N ALA A 211 15.30 -29.12 -13.32
CA ALA A 211 14.77 -29.94 -12.22
C ALA A 211 13.29 -30.33 -12.39
N ASN A 212 12.49 -29.56 -13.14
CA ASN A 212 11.06 -29.79 -13.29
C ASN A 212 10.63 -29.81 -14.76
N SER A 213 9.59 -30.59 -15.06
CA SER A 213 8.94 -30.51 -16.38
C SER A 213 8.28 -29.14 -16.60
N SER A 214 8.18 -28.71 -17.86
CA SER A 214 7.49 -27.46 -18.23
C SER A 214 6.03 -27.41 -17.75
N GLY A 215 5.36 -28.56 -17.66
CA GLY A 215 4.01 -28.66 -17.09
C GLY A 215 3.94 -28.34 -15.60
N ILE A 216 4.94 -28.76 -14.82
CA ILE A 216 5.03 -28.46 -13.37
C ILE A 216 5.30 -26.97 -13.17
N VAL A 217 6.27 -26.40 -13.90
CA VAL A 217 6.58 -24.98 -13.83
C VAL A 217 5.36 -24.13 -14.21
N ALA A 218 4.66 -24.51 -15.29
CA ALA A 218 3.42 -23.86 -15.69
C ALA A 218 2.34 -23.94 -14.59
N ALA A 219 2.21 -25.08 -13.91
CA ALA A 219 1.28 -25.24 -12.80
C ALA A 219 1.61 -24.32 -11.62
N TYR A 220 2.89 -24.13 -11.27
CA TYR A 220 3.30 -23.15 -10.26
C TYR A 220 2.97 -21.71 -10.67
N CYS A 221 3.31 -21.32 -11.90
CA CYS A 221 3.02 -19.98 -12.42
C CYS A 221 1.51 -19.67 -12.40
N ILE A 222 0.69 -20.61 -12.90
CA ILE A 222 -0.78 -20.47 -12.89
C ILE A 222 -1.33 -20.49 -11.46
N GLY A 223 -0.80 -21.36 -10.59
CA GLY A 223 -1.19 -21.45 -9.18
C GLY A 223 -0.95 -20.14 -8.43
N ILE A 224 0.22 -19.53 -8.59
CA ILE A 224 0.56 -18.23 -7.97
C ILE A 224 -0.32 -17.11 -8.54
N LEU A 225 -0.58 -17.11 -9.85
CA LEU A 225 -1.47 -16.15 -10.50
C LEU A 225 -2.90 -16.25 -9.92
N VAL A 226 -3.47 -17.45 -9.88
CA VAL A 226 -4.80 -17.69 -9.33
C VAL A 226 -4.85 -17.33 -7.84
N GLY A 227 -3.85 -17.75 -7.07
CA GLY A 227 -3.71 -17.40 -5.66
C GLY A 227 -3.71 -15.88 -5.43
N THR A 228 -2.99 -15.14 -6.27
CA THR A 228 -2.96 -13.67 -6.22
C THR A 228 -4.34 -13.06 -6.48
N ILE A 229 -5.08 -13.56 -7.47
CA ILE A 229 -6.43 -13.08 -7.78
C ILE A 229 -7.37 -13.37 -6.60
N ILE A 230 -7.29 -14.57 -6.00
CA ILE A 230 -8.09 -14.94 -4.83
C ILE A 230 -7.79 -14.00 -3.66
N VAL A 231 -6.51 -13.79 -3.33
CA VAL A 231 -6.10 -12.88 -2.25
C VAL A 231 -6.57 -11.46 -2.53
N PHE A 232 -6.47 -10.97 -3.77
CA PHE A 232 -7.00 -9.66 -4.16
C PHE A 232 -8.49 -9.54 -3.84
N VAL A 233 -9.29 -10.54 -4.22
CA VAL A 233 -10.73 -10.58 -3.94
C VAL A 233 -10.99 -10.58 -2.44
N VAL A 234 -10.29 -11.42 -1.66
CA VAL A 234 -10.42 -11.48 -0.20
C VAL A 234 -10.10 -10.13 0.43
N VAL A 235 -8.95 -9.53 0.12
CA VAL A 235 -8.53 -8.23 0.65
C VAL A 235 -9.54 -7.14 0.31
N ARG A 236 -10.02 -7.12 -0.94
CA ARG A 236 -11.05 -6.17 -1.37
C ARG A 236 -12.33 -6.30 -0.53
N TYR A 237 -12.79 -7.52 -0.27
CA TYR A 237 -14.00 -7.74 0.54
C TYR A 237 -13.76 -7.51 2.04
N LEU A 238 -12.54 -7.70 2.55
CA LEU A 238 -12.17 -7.28 3.91
C LEU A 238 -12.23 -5.75 4.05
N GLN A 239 -11.72 -5.00 3.08
CA GLN A 239 -11.84 -3.54 3.04
C GLN A 239 -13.30 -3.08 2.97
N TRP A 240 -14.12 -3.77 2.15
CA TRP A 240 -15.55 -3.51 2.07
C TRP A 240 -16.26 -3.80 3.38
N LEU A 241 -15.99 -4.94 4.01
CA LEU A 241 -16.57 -5.33 5.29
C LEU A 241 -16.22 -4.32 6.39
N ARG A 242 -14.94 -3.93 6.49
CA ARG A 242 -14.47 -2.89 7.41
C ARG A 242 -15.23 -1.58 7.18
N MET A 243 -15.30 -1.11 5.93
CA MET A 243 -16.01 0.12 5.57
C MET A 243 -17.49 0.05 5.95
N TRP A 244 -18.15 -1.06 5.64
CA TRP A 244 -19.55 -1.31 6.00
C TRP A 244 -19.77 -1.30 7.52
N ILE A 245 -18.92 -1.98 8.30
CA ILE A 245 -18.99 -1.99 9.78
C ILE A 245 -18.84 -0.56 10.32
N VAL A 246 -17.80 0.16 9.87
CA VAL A 246 -17.46 1.49 10.37
C VAL A 246 -18.56 2.51 10.08
N GLU A 247 -19.11 2.48 8.87
CA GLU A 247 -20.06 3.49 8.41
C GLU A 247 -21.49 3.18 8.83
N THR A 248 -21.93 1.92 8.71
CA THR A 248 -23.33 1.56 8.96
C THR A 248 -23.60 1.16 10.39
N LYS A 249 -22.68 0.43 11.03
CA LYS A 249 -22.88 -0.11 12.39
C LYS A 249 -22.31 0.80 13.46
N LEU A 250 -21.06 1.24 13.29
CA LEU A 250 -20.39 2.06 14.29
C LEU A 250 -20.71 3.55 14.13
N ARG A 251 -21.12 4.00 12.94
CA ARG A 251 -21.33 5.42 12.61
C ARG A 251 -20.12 6.30 12.96
N ARG A 252 -18.91 5.73 12.90
CA ARG A 252 -17.65 6.37 13.30
C ARG A 252 -16.94 7.07 12.15
N TRP A 253 -17.49 7.00 10.94
CA TRP A 253 -16.97 7.76 9.83
C TRP A 253 -17.56 9.17 9.83
N HIS A 254 -16.78 10.11 10.34
CA HIS A 254 -16.99 11.53 10.06
C HIS A 254 -16.02 11.90 8.94
N PRO A 255 -16.48 12.22 7.72
CA PRO A 255 -15.65 12.92 6.76
C PRO A 255 -15.14 14.14 7.51
N SER A 256 -13.85 14.17 7.85
CA SER A 256 -13.29 15.26 8.62
C SER A 256 -13.65 16.54 7.90
N SER A 257 -14.49 17.31 8.57
CA SER A 257 -15.12 18.51 8.07
C SER A 257 -14.07 19.42 7.45
N SER A 258 -14.22 19.72 6.17
CA SER A 258 -13.66 20.89 5.49
C SER A 258 -14.16 22.22 6.07
N ARG A 259 -14.53 22.27 7.37
CA ARG A 259 -15.08 23.43 8.08
C ARG A 259 -14.08 24.58 8.29
N ASN A 260 -12.84 24.45 7.82
CA ASN A 260 -11.86 25.54 7.83
C ASN A 260 -11.45 26.04 6.44
N ALA A 261 -12.04 25.52 5.34
CA ALA A 261 -11.71 25.97 3.98
C ALA A 261 -12.67 27.05 3.42
N SER A 262 -13.65 27.50 4.21
CA SER A 262 -14.59 28.54 3.80
C SER A 262 -14.99 29.41 5.01
N ARG A 263 -14.09 30.28 5.45
CA ARG A 263 -14.49 31.56 6.03
C ARG A 263 -14.38 32.59 4.91
N PRO A 264 -15.49 33.12 4.38
CA PRO A 264 -15.43 34.42 3.73
C PRO A 264 -14.90 35.41 4.79
N LYS A 265 -13.89 36.20 4.43
CA LYS A 265 -13.61 37.43 5.17
C LYS A 265 -14.77 38.38 4.87
N ASP A 266 -15.82 38.33 5.67
CA ASP A 266 -16.68 39.50 5.81
C ASP A 266 -15.97 40.45 6.79
N SER A 267 -15.20 41.36 6.21
CA SER A 267 -14.68 42.53 6.90
C SER A 267 -15.16 43.77 6.18
N ASP A 268 -16.47 43.93 6.12
CA ASP A 268 -17.12 45.21 5.84
C ASP A 268 -18.21 45.41 6.90
N THR A 269 -17.77 45.79 8.11
CA THR A 269 -18.67 46.46 9.06
C THR A 269 -18.39 47.94 8.91
N GLU A 270 -19.19 48.56 8.04
CA GLU A 270 -19.43 49.99 7.94
C GLU A 270 -19.44 50.65 9.33
N MET A 271 -18.64 51.71 9.47
CA MET A 271 -18.74 52.67 10.55
C MET A 271 -20.10 53.34 10.49
N GLN A 272 -20.98 53.06 11.46
CA GLN A 272 -22.13 53.92 11.73
C GLN A 272 -21.71 55.03 12.70
N GLU A 273 -21.85 56.27 12.23
CA GLU A 273 -21.74 57.50 13.02
C GLU A 273 -22.69 57.50 14.22
N PRO A 274 -22.30 58.08 15.38
CA PRO A 274 -23.22 58.23 16.50
C PRO A 274 -24.22 59.36 16.24
N GLN A 275 -25.51 59.03 16.24
CA GLN A 275 -26.59 60.02 16.20
C GLN A 275 -26.62 60.87 17.49
N MET A 276 -26.49 62.19 17.33
CA MET A 276 -26.78 63.19 18.36
C MET A 276 -28.26 63.19 18.72
N VAL A 277 -28.59 62.81 19.95
CA VAL A 277 -29.93 62.98 20.52
C VAL A 277 -30.06 64.41 21.07
N CYS A 278 -30.77 65.25 20.33
CA CYS A 278 -31.24 66.55 20.80
C CYS A 278 -32.36 66.32 21.84
N LYS A 279 -32.15 66.78 23.08
CA LYS A 279 -33.20 66.86 24.11
C LYS A 279 -33.66 68.30 24.24
N THR A 280 -34.97 68.53 24.21
CA THR A 280 -35.72 69.59 24.93
C THR A 280 -37.22 69.44 24.62
N PRO A 281 -38.14 70.04 25.40
CA PRO A 281 -38.40 69.83 26.83
C PRO A 281 -39.91 69.57 27.08
N ALA A 282 -40.32 69.29 28.32
CA ALA A 282 -41.73 69.33 28.70
C ALA A 282 -41.85 69.68 30.20
N PRO A 283 -43.01 70.23 30.62
CA PRO A 283 -43.20 71.60 31.14
C PRO A 283 -42.84 71.80 32.62
#